data_AF-A0A1M6MQ21-F1
#
_entry.id   AF-A0A1M6MQ21-F1
#
_cell.length_a   1.000
_cell.length_b   1.000
_cell.length_c   1.000
_cell.angle_alpha   90.00
_cell.angle_beta   90.00
_cell.angle_gamma   90.00
#
_symmetry.space_group_name_H-M   'P 1'
#
loop_
_entity.id
_entity.type
_entity.pdbx_description
1 polymer ?
#
loop_
_entity_poly.entity_id
_entity_poly.type
_entity_poly.pdbx_seq_one_letter_code
_entity_poly.pdbx_strand_id
1 'polypeptide(L)'
;MLQFIKNMDVKNVEVLEVRNSTLDNRVKKIILQIKNGFNTFKFEITKRELKYDQLENWDNYIEDFTIKAVFYARNCCKNSPVIILNSENENDRDEITMVLKKCLELKGNEIKERLEVL
;
A
#
# COMPACT_ATOMS: atom_id res chain seq x y z
N MET A 1 -10.73 -14.28 10.27
CA MET A 1 -9.77 -13.18 10.47
C MET A 1 -9.58 -12.36 9.18
N LEU A 2 -9.34 -13.00 8.04
CA LEU A 2 -9.27 -12.41 6.68
C LEU A 2 -10.54 -11.64 6.21
N GLN A 3 -11.73 -12.03 6.69
CA GLN A 3 -12.99 -11.33 6.35
C GLN A 3 -13.04 -9.85 6.76
N PHE A 4 -12.25 -9.42 7.74
CA PHE A 4 -12.27 -8.03 8.21
C PHE A 4 -11.71 -7.06 7.17
N ILE A 5 -10.58 -7.42 6.55
CA ILE A 5 -9.94 -6.59 5.52
C ILE A 5 -10.81 -6.58 4.26
N LYS A 6 -11.40 -7.74 3.91
CA LYS A 6 -12.27 -7.89 2.73
C LYS A 6 -13.46 -6.94 2.71
N ASN A 7 -14.04 -6.64 3.88
CA ASN A 7 -15.18 -5.72 4.02
C ASN A 7 -14.78 -4.35 4.58
N MET A 8 -13.50 -4.04 4.64
CA MET A 8 -13.05 -2.77 5.19
C MET A 8 -13.47 -1.62 4.28
N ASP A 9 -14.26 -0.71 4.84
CA ASP A 9 -14.63 0.55 4.20
C ASP A 9 -13.46 1.53 4.29
N VAL A 10 -12.78 1.78 3.17
CA VAL A 10 -11.61 2.67 3.09
C VAL A 10 -12.14 4.09 2.96
N LYS A 11 -12.21 4.82 4.07
CA LYS A 11 -12.77 6.19 4.10
C LYS A 11 -11.74 7.28 3.90
N ASN A 12 -10.52 7.07 4.41
CA ASN A 12 -9.47 8.08 4.36
C ASN A 12 -8.12 7.42 4.10
N VAL A 13 -7.45 7.89 3.07
CA VAL A 13 -6.11 7.47 2.65
C VAL A 13 -5.22 8.70 2.62
N GLU A 14 -4.08 8.59 3.27
CA GLU A 14 -3.04 9.60 3.30
C GLU A 14 -1.82 9.09 2.54
N VAL A 15 -1.33 9.89 1.59
CA VAL A 15 -0.04 9.64 0.93
C VAL A 15 1.06 10.20 1.82
N LEU A 16 1.64 9.34 2.67
CA LEU A 16 2.69 9.75 3.60
C LEU A 16 3.98 10.09 2.86
N GLU A 17 4.33 9.28 1.87
CA GLU A 17 5.62 9.41 1.18
C GLU A 17 5.55 8.86 -0.24
N VAL A 18 6.18 9.57 -1.17
CA VAL A 18 6.56 9.07 -2.49
C VAL A 18 8.00 9.52 -2.68
N ARG A 19 8.94 8.59 -2.84
CA ARG A 19 10.36 8.94 -2.98
C ARG A 19 11.13 7.92 -3.80
N ASN A 20 12.30 8.35 -4.28
CA ASN A 20 13.35 7.44 -4.72
C ASN A 20 14.03 6.80 -3.49
N SER A 21 14.44 5.54 -3.60
CA SER A 21 15.21 4.86 -2.57
C SER A 21 16.58 5.52 -2.43
N THR A 22 17.04 5.68 -1.19
CA THR A 22 18.36 6.24 -0.91
C THR A 22 19.51 5.33 -1.35
N LEU A 23 19.23 4.04 -1.57
CA LEU A 23 20.22 3.05 -2.00
C LEU A 23 20.32 2.92 -3.53
N ASP A 24 19.19 3.10 -4.23
CA ASP A 24 19.12 3.07 -5.69
C ASP A 24 18.01 4.03 -6.16
N ASN A 25 18.39 5.11 -6.83
CA ASN A 25 17.46 6.13 -7.31
C ASN A 25 16.44 5.58 -8.35
N ARG A 26 16.69 4.40 -8.91
CA ARG A 26 15.73 3.73 -9.80
C ARG A 26 14.63 3.03 -9.03
N VAL A 27 14.84 2.67 -7.76
CA VAL A 27 13.82 2.05 -6.93
C VAL A 27 12.93 3.15 -6.37
N LYS A 28 11.66 3.16 -6.76
CA LYS A 28 10.67 4.09 -6.22
C LYS A 28 9.89 3.41 -5.10
N LYS A 29 9.60 4.18 -4.06
CA LYS A 29 8.88 3.76 -2.86
C LYS A 29 7.69 4.67 -2.62
N ILE A 30 6.53 4.07 -2.38
CA ILE A 30 5.30 4.75 -1.98
C ILE A 30 4.89 4.23 -0.61
N ILE A 31 4.59 5.14 0.31
CA ILE A 31 3.99 4.82 1.60
C ILE A 31 2.61 5.43 1.67
N LEU A 32 1.60 4.58 1.75
CA LEU A 32 0.21 4.97 1.97
C LEU A 32 -0.21 4.60 3.39
N GLN A 33 -1.06 5.42 3.98
CA GLN A 33 -1.67 5.15 5.28
C GLN A 33 -3.16 5.30 5.19
N ILE A 34 -3.88 4.22 5.49
CA ILE A 34 -5.32 4.20 5.59
C ILE A 34 -5.69 4.42 7.04
N LYS A 35 -6.51 5.44 7.31
CA LYS A 35 -7.09 5.67 8.64
C LYS A 35 -8.56 5.33 8.60
N ASN A 36 -8.95 4.27 9.31
CA ASN A 36 -10.35 3.89 9.45
C ASN A 36 -10.75 3.92 10.93
N GLY A 37 -11.15 5.11 11.37
CA GLY A 37 -11.47 5.42 12.76
C GLY A 37 -10.29 5.15 13.69
N PHE A 38 -10.33 4.02 14.37
CA PHE A 38 -9.34 3.61 15.36
C PHE A 38 -8.27 2.68 14.82
N ASN A 39 -8.44 2.21 13.58
CA ASN A 39 -7.48 1.31 12.97
C ASN A 39 -6.64 2.03 11.93
N THR A 40 -5.38 1.64 11.83
CA THR A 40 -4.45 2.16 10.84
C THR A 40 -3.92 1.01 10.00
N PHE A 41 -3.90 1.21 8.69
CA PHE A 41 -3.31 0.25 7.77
C PHE A 41 -2.23 0.95 6.95
N LYS A 42 -1.00 0.48 7.01
CA LYS A 42 0.14 1.07 6.29
C LYS A 42 0.52 0.19 5.10
N PHE A 43 0.51 0.76 3.91
CA PHE A 43 1.02 0.13 2.70
C PHE A 43 2.38 0.71 2.34
N GLU A 44 3.30 -0.17 2.02
CA GLU A 44 4.59 0.13 1.46
C GLU A 44 4.68 -0.58 0.10
N ILE A 45 4.79 0.20 -0.97
CA ILE A 45 4.86 -0.29 -2.34
C ILE A 45 6.22 0.08 -2.88
N THR A 46 6.97 -0.91 -3.34
CA THR A 46 8.32 -0.73 -3.87
C THR A 46 8.45 -1.43 -5.21
N LYS A 47 9.00 -0.71 -6.20
CA LYS A 47 9.32 -1.24 -7.53
C LYS A 47 10.43 -0.43 -8.18
N ARG A 48 11.24 -1.09 -9.00
CA ARG A 48 12.22 -0.44 -9.88
C ARG A 48 11.50 0.24 -11.05
N GLU A 49 11.80 1.51 -11.27
CA GLU A 49 11.23 2.36 -12.33
C GLU A 49 9.70 2.37 -12.32
N LEU A 50 9.12 2.52 -11.12
CA LEU A 50 7.66 2.53 -10.94
C LEU A 50 7.00 3.65 -11.75
N LYS A 51 6.07 3.26 -12.62
CA LYS A 51 5.14 4.16 -13.29
C LYS A 51 3.73 3.96 -12.74
N TYR A 52 2.91 5.01 -12.81
CA TYR A 52 1.57 5.01 -12.23
C TYR A 52 0.60 4.04 -12.94
N ASP A 53 0.65 3.95 -14.27
CA ASP A 53 -0.10 2.98 -15.08
C ASP A 53 0.18 1.51 -14.67
N GLN A 54 1.44 1.21 -14.34
CA GLN A 54 1.84 -0.10 -13.82
C GLN A 54 1.34 -0.33 -12.39
N LEU A 55 1.17 0.72 -11.59
CA LEU A 55 0.63 0.63 -10.24
C LEU A 55 -0.87 0.34 -10.25
N GLU A 56 -1.62 0.92 -11.18
CA GLU A 56 -3.05 0.63 -11.36
C GLU A 56 -3.30 -0.82 -11.79
N ASN A 57 -2.36 -1.40 -12.53
CA ASN A 57 -2.41 -2.76 -13.06
C ASN A 57 -1.36 -3.68 -12.41
N TRP A 58 -1.01 -3.43 -11.14
CA TRP A 58 0.13 -4.07 -10.47
C TRP A 58 0.02 -5.60 -10.39
N ASP A 59 -1.20 -6.15 -10.40
CA ASP A 59 -1.49 -7.58 -10.41
C ASP A 59 -0.91 -8.27 -11.66
N ASN A 60 -0.91 -7.59 -12.81
CA ASN A 60 -0.26 -8.07 -14.04
C ASN A 60 1.27 -8.02 -13.99
N TYR A 61 1.85 -7.32 -13.02
CA TYR A 61 3.29 -7.11 -12.86
C TYR A 61 3.77 -7.62 -11.50
N ILE A 62 3.04 -8.52 -10.86
CA ILE A 62 3.19 -8.84 -9.44
C ILE A 62 4.61 -9.27 -9.04
N GLU A 63 5.35 -9.89 -9.97
CA GLU A 63 6.74 -10.31 -9.79
C GLU A 63 7.72 -9.13 -9.66
N ASP A 64 7.37 -7.96 -10.22
CA ASP A 64 8.18 -6.74 -10.16
C ASP A 64 7.86 -5.85 -8.95
N PHE A 65 6.82 -6.20 -8.19
CA PHE A 65 6.30 -5.39 -7.09
C PHE A 65 6.52 -6.07 -5.73
N THR A 66 7.15 -5.33 -4.82
CA THR A 66 7.13 -5.69 -3.40
C THR A 66 6.13 -4.79 -2.69
N ILE A 67 5.01 -5.37 -2.25
CA ILE A 67 3.97 -4.68 -1.49
C ILE A 67 3.87 -5.30 -0.10
N LYS A 68 4.12 -4.48 0.91
CA LYS A 68 4.00 -4.85 2.32
C LYS A 68 2.92 -4.02 2.97
N ALA A 69 2.05 -4.70 3.68
CA ALA A 69 0.82 -4.15 4.20
C ALA A 69 0.72 -4.49 5.68
N VAL A 70 0.74 -3.50 6.56
CA VAL A 70 0.76 -3.71 8.01
C VAL A 70 -0.47 -3.08 8.65
N PHE A 71 -1.25 -3.92 9.31
CA PHE A 71 -2.45 -3.53 10.04
C PHE A 71 -2.16 -3.33 11.52
N TYR A 72 -2.64 -2.22 12.05
CA TYR A 72 -2.60 -1.88 13.46
C TYR A 72 -4.03 -1.61 13.94
N ALA A 73 -4.53 -2.44 14.87
CA ALA A 73 -5.73 -2.12 15.64
C ALA A 73 -5.34 -1.26 16.85
N ARG A 74 -6.19 -0.30 17.26
CA ARG A 74 -5.84 0.72 18.26
C ARG A 74 -5.42 0.19 19.65
N ASN A 75 -4.52 0.96 20.28
CA ASN A 75 -4.37 1.22 21.72
C ASN A 75 -4.26 0.03 22.69
N CYS A 76 -3.59 -1.06 22.34
CA CYS A 76 -2.88 -1.81 23.39
C CYS A 76 -1.47 -1.21 23.53
N CYS A 77 -0.94 -1.15 24.74
CA CYS A 77 0.31 -0.45 25.10
C CYS A 77 1.59 -1.00 24.43
N LYS A 78 1.46 -1.83 23.40
CA LYS A 78 2.47 -2.26 22.45
C LYS A 78 1.91 -2.00 21.06
N ASN A 79 2.58 -1.18 20.25
CA ASN A 79 2.34 -0.99 18.81
C ASN A 79 2.60 -2.30 18.02
N SER A 80 2.03 -3.42 18.44
CA SER A 80 2.23 -4.71 17.80
C SER A 80 1.37 -4.76 16.53
N PRO A 81 1.96 -5.11 15.38
CA PRO A 81 1.19 -5.35 14.17
C PRO A 81 0.24 -6.52 14.42
N VAL A 82 -1.02 -6.34 14.03
CA VAL A 82 -2.05 -7.36 14.19
C VAL A 82 -2.06 -8.30 12.98
N ILE A 83 -1.82 -7.74 11.78
CA ILE A 83 -1.74 -8.48 10.52
C ILE A 83 -0.61 -7.88 9.68
N ILE A 84 0.19 -8.74 9.07
CA ILE A 84 1.20 -8.37 8.07
C ILE A 84 0.88 -9.16 6.81
N LEU A 85 0.65 -8.45 5.70
CA LEU A 85 0.44 -9.01 4.38
C LEU A 85 1.66 -8.71 3.50
N ASN A 86 2.05 -9.65 2.65
CA ASN A 86 3.16 -9.49 1.72
C ASN A 86 2.78 -10.00 0.32
N SER A 87 3.01 -9.21 -0.73
CA SER A 87 2.70 -9.61 -2.12
C SER A 87 3.45 -10.86 -2.58
N GLU A 88 4.57 -11.20 -1.94
CA GLU A 88 5.32 -12.43 -2.20
C GLU A 88 4.55 -13.69 -1.75
N ASN A 89 3.61 -13.56 -0.81
CA ASN A 89 2.74 -14.63 -0.36
C ASN A 89 1.44 -14.62 -1.18
N GLU A 90 1.21 -15.67 -1.97
CA GLU A 90 0.06 -15.76 -2.87
C GLU A 90 -1.29 -15.61 -2.16
N ASN A 91 -1.40 -16.10 -0.92
CA ASN A 91 -2.64 -16.02 -0.15
C ASN A 91 -3.01 -14.58 0.27
N ASP A 92 -2.04 -13.68 0.30
CA ASP A 92 -2.24 -12.29 0.72
C ASP A 92 -2.56 -11.37 -0.47
N ARG A 93 -2.27 -11.81 -1.71
CA ARG A 93 -2.35 -10.99 -2.92
C ARG A 93 -3.76 -10.46 -3.18
N ASP A 94 -4.77 -11.28 -2.98
CA ASP A 94 -6.17 -10.88 -3.18
C ASP A 94 -6.58 -9.74 -2.24
N GLU A 95 -6.17 -9.82 -0.97
CA GLU A 95 -6.47 -8.80 0.02
C GLU A 95 -5.72 -7.50 -0.27
N ILE A 96 -4.42 -7.60 -0.59
CA ILE A 96 -3.62 -6.45 -1.01
C ILE A 96 -4.26 -5.78 -2.23
N THR A 97 -4.67 -6.57 -3.24
CA THR A 97 -5.25 -6.05 -4.49
C THR A 97 -6.50 -5.24 -4.20
N MET A 98 -7.40 -5.80 -3.40
CA MET A 98 -8.67 -5.17 -3.12
C MET A 98 -8.51 -3.86 -2.33
N VAL A 99 -7.62 -3.83 -1.34
CA VAL A 99 -7.39 -2.62 -0.55
C VAL A 99 -6.61 -1.57 -1.34
N LEU A 100 -5.60 -1.99 -2.10
CA LEU A 100 -4.80 -1.09 -2.92
C LEU A 100 -5.65 -0.42 -4.01
N LYS A 101 -6.55 -1.15 -4.67
CA LYS A 101 -7.49 -0.57 -5.66
C LYS A 101 -8.29 0.59 -5.05
N LYS A 102 -8.88 0.40 -3.87
CA LYS A 102 -9.59 1.49 -3.16
C LYS A 102 -8.69 2.67 -2.81
N CYS A 103 -7.43 2.41 -2.44
CA CYS A 103 -6.47 3.49 -2.18
C CYS A 103 -6.17 4.31 -3.43
N LEU A 104 -5.99 3.65 -4.58
CA LEU A 104 -5.73 4.31 -5.85
C LEU A 104 -6.97 5.07 -6.36
N GLU A 105 -8.18 4.55 -6.14
CA GLU A 105 -9.41 5.29 -6.44
C GLU A 105 -9.50 6.63 -5.69
N LEU A 106 -9.07 6.65 -4.41
CA LEU A 106 -9.15 7.85 -3.57
C LEU A 106 -7.98 8.82 -3.76
N LYS A 107 -6.78 8.30 -4.02
CA LYS A 107 -5.53 9.07 -4.00
C LYS A 107 -4.65 8.91 -5.24
N GLY A 108 -5.17 8.27 -6.29
CA GLY A 108 -4.44 7.98 -7.52
C GLY A 108 -3.84 9.21 -8.18
N ASN A 109 -4.62 10.28 -8.34
CA ASN A 109 -4.14 11.54 -8.94
C ASN A 109 -2.98 12.15 -8.15
N GLU A 110 -3.08 12.20 -6.81
CA GLU A 110 -2.02 12.73 -5.95
C GLU A 110 -0.74 11.87 -6.04
N ILE A 111 -0.89 10.54 -6.11
CA ILE A 111 0.24 9.62 -6.27
C ILE A 111 0.90 9.81 -7.63
N LYS A 112 0.09 9.92 -8.69
CA LYS A 112 0.56 10.14 -10.07
C LYS A 112 1.38 11.41 -10.17
N GLU A 113 0.85 12.54 -9.71
CA GLU A 113 1.54 13.83 -9.71
C GLU A 113 2.88 13.74 -8.97
N ARG A 114 2.91 13.12 -7.79
CA ARG A 114 4.16 12.96 -7.02
C ARG A 114 5.18 12.05 -7.71
N LEU A 115 4.74 11.01 -8.42
CA LEU A 115 5.64 10.11 -9.17
C LEU A 115 6.27 10.78 -10.39
N GLU A 116 5.57 11.72 -11.02
CA GLU A 116 6.03 12.47 -12.20
C GLU A 116 7.08 13.54 -11.86
N VAL A 117 7.05 14.06 -10.63
CA VAL A 117 8.01 15.08 -10.13
C VAL A 117 9.32 14.46 -9.60
N LEU A 118 9.37 13.12 -9.44
CA LEU A 118 10.51 12.35 -8.92
C LEU A 118 11.41 11.75 -10.01
#